data_AF-F7VH86-F1
#
_entry.id   AF-F7VH86-F1
#
_cell.length_a   1.000
_cell.length_b   1.000
_cell.length_c   1.000
_cell.angle_alpha   90.00
_cell.angle_beta   90.00
_cell.angle_gamma   90.00
#
_symmetry.space_group_name_H-M   'P 1'
#
loop_
_entity.id
_entity.type
_entity.pdbx_description
1 polymer ?
#
loop_
_entity_poly.entity_id
_entity_poly.type
_entity_poly.pdbx_seq_one_letter_code
_entity_poly.pdbx_strand_id
1 'polypeptide(L)'
;MAATQTSVVNGCFYCASVHAARYIQLSKAPDDIEILFARANDQQTDLQKKAITAVAQQLSRATPTLHKQDVEALAAQNLSAEEIVDLIFSTALFGWANRLMHSLGQAVEN
;
A
#
# COMPACT_ATOMS: atom_id res chain seq x y z
N MET A 1 -3.79 4.18 1.89
CA MET A 1 -3.57 3.55 0.57
C MET A 1 -2.40 2.58 0.56
N ALA A 2 -1.18 2.97 1.01
CA ALA A 2 0.00 2.09 1.03
C ALA A 2 -0.22 0.74 1.76
N ALA A 3 -0.90 0.74 2.91
CA ALA A 3 -1.26 -0.48 3.64
C ALA A 3 -2.11 -1.46 2.80
N THR A 4 -3.06 -0.93 2.02
CA THR A 4 -3.88 -1.71 1.10
C THR A 4 -3.02 -2.29 -0.03
N GLN A 5 -2.18 -1.48 -0.68
CA GLN A 5 -1.29 -1.95 -1.74
C GLN A 5 -0.33 -3.04 -1.27
N THR A 6 0.27 -2.83 -0.09
CA THR A 6 1.15 -3.80 0.58
C THR A 6 0.44 -5.13 0.76
N SER A 7 -0.80 -5.09 1.27
CA SER A 7 -1.62 -6.27 1.52
C SER A 7 -2.03 -6.98 0.23
N VAL A 8 -2.32 -6.24 -0.84
CA VAL A 8 -2.62 -6.80 -2.16
C VAL A 8 -1.39 -7.51 -2.74
N VAL A 9 -0.20 -6.91 -2.64
CA VAL A 9 1.05 -7.53 -3.11
C VAL A 9 1.39 -8.79 -2.31
N ASN A 10 1.20 -8.76 -1.00
CA ASN A 10 1.47 -9.90 -0.11
C ASN A 10 0.35 -10.95 -0.11
N GLY A 11 -0.75 -10.73 -0.81
CA GLY A 11 -1.89 -11.64 -0.85
C GLY A 11 -2.65 -11.78 0.48
N CYS A 12 -2.51 -10.85 1.43
CA CYS A 12 -3.30 -10.87 2.67
C CYS A 12 -4.71 -10.30 2.42
N PHE A 13 -5.67 -11.17 2.08
CA PHE A 13 -7.05 -10.76 1.77
C PHE A 13 -7.72 -10.01 2.93
N TYR A 14 -7.58 -10.53 4.16
CA TYR A 14 -8.12 -9.90 5.35
C TYR A 14 -7.56 -8.47 5.53
N CYS A 15 -6.24 -8.34 5.48
CA CYS A 15 -5.55 -7.06 5.63
C CYS A 15 -5.96 -6.07 4.52
N ALA A 16 -6.03 -6.55 3.27
CA ALA A 16 -6.44 -5.74 2.13
C ALA A 16 -7.86 -5.19 2.31
N SER A 17 -8.80 -6.03 2.77
CA SER A 17 -10.19 -5.65 3.05
C SER A 17 -10.29 -4.58 4.14
N VAL A 18 -9.68 -4.83 5.32
CA VAL A 18 -9.81 -3.90 6.46
C VAL A 18 -9.12 -2.55 6.19
N HIS A 19 -7.97 -2.55 5.50
CA HIS A 19 -7.27 -1.31 5.15
C HIS A 19 -7.95 -0.56 4.01
N ALA A 20 -8.55 -1.25 3.03
CA ALA A 20 -9.39 -0.63 2.02
C ALA A 20 -10.62 0.03 2.65
N ALA A 21 -11.37 -0.68 3.49
CA ALA A 21 -12.54 -0.13 4.18
C ALA A 21 -12.16 1.11 5.01
N ARG A 22 -11.05 1.05 5.76
CA ARG A 22 -10.56 2.19 6.55
C ARG A 22 -10.14 3.36 5.67
N TYR A 23 -9.48 3.11 4.53
CA TYR A 23 -9.12 4.16 3.58
C TYR A 23 -10.36 4.87 3.06
N ILE A 24 -11.35 4.12 2.55
CA ILE A 24 -12.61 4.68 2.02
C ILE A 24 -13.33 5.51 3.09
N GLN A 25 -13.35 5.02 4.34
CA GLN A 25 -13.97 5.75 5.44
C GLN A 25 -13.33 7.13 5.67
N LEU A 26 -12.00 7.23 5.54
CA LEU A 26 -11.24 8.46 5.81
C LEU A 26 -11.17 9.39 4.59
N SER A 27 -10.88 8.85 3.41
CA SER A 27 -10.66 9.63 2.18
C SER A 27 -11.95 9.94 1.42
N LYS A 28 -13.01 9.17 1.65
CA LYS A 28 -14.25 9.19 0.84
C LYS A 28 -14.02 8.91 -0.64
N ALA A 29 -12.93 8.20 -0.98
CA ALA A 29 -12.54 7.89 -2.35
C ALA A 29 -12.54 6.37 -2.60
N PRO A 30 -13.71 5.74 -2.85
CA PRO A 30 -13.79 4.32 -3.20
C PRO A 30 -13.07 3.99 -4.52
N ASP A 31 -13.11 4.88 -5.51
CA ASP A 31 -12.51 4.69 -6.84
C ASP A 31 -11.00 4.41 -6.76
N ASP A 32 -10.28 5.00 -5.81
CA ASP A 32 -8.85 4.72 -5.59
C ASP A 32 -8.60 3.25 -5.25
N ILE A 33 -9.50 2.64 -4.47
CA ILE A 33 -9.43 1.23 -4.08
C ILE A 33 -9.85 0.34 -5.24
N GLU A 34 -10.86 0.73 -6.01
CA GLU A 34 -11.30 0.00 -7.20
C GLU A 34 -10.16 -0.10 -8.23
N ILE A 35 -9.49 1.03 -8.51
CA ILE A 35 -8.30 1.07 -9.38
C ILE A 35 -7.21 0.12 -8.88
N LEU A 36 -6.94 0.17 -7.56
CA LEU A 36 -5.91 -0.64 -6.92
C LEU A 36 -6.22 -2.14 -7.02
N PHE A 37 -7.46 -2.55 -6.71
CA PHE A 37 -7.90 -3.94 -6.80
C PHE A 37 -7.99 -4.45 -8.24
N ALA A 38 -8.36 -3.59 -9.19
CA ALA A 38 -8.33 -3.90 -10.62
C ALA A 38 -6.90 -3.99 -11.20
N ARG A 39 -5.87 -3.62 -10.41
CA ARG A 39 -4.47 -3.48 -10.87
C ARG A 39 -4.32 -2.50 -12.04
N ALA A 40 -5.20 -1.51 -12.12
CA ALA A 40 -5.28 -0.54 -13.19
C ALA A 40 -4.51 0.76 -12.83
N ASN A 41 -3.26 0.64 -12.37
CA ASN A 41 -2.46 1.78 -11.88
C ASN A 41 -2.27 2.91 -12.91
N ASP A 42 -2.48 2.63 -14.19
CA ASP A 42 -2.51 3.62 -15.28
C ASP A 42 -3.73 4.55 -15.20
N GLN A 43 -4.86 4.09 -14.64
CA GLN A 43 -6.07 4.87 -14.42
C GLN A 43 -6.00 5.82 -13.21
N GLN A 44 -4.99 5.67 -12.34
CA GLN A 44 -4.78 6.60 -11.22
C GLN A 44 -4.19 7.92 -11.75
N THR A 45 -5.02 8.96 -11.75
CA THR A 45 -4.66 10.30 -12.26
C THR A 45 -3.94 11.16 -11.21
N ASP A 46 -4.12 10.85 -9.93
CA ASP A 46 -3.38 11.48 -8.85
C ASP A 46 -1.95 10.93 -8.80
N LEU A 47 -1.00 11.75 -9.24
CA LEU A 47 0.42 11.38 -9.34
C LEU A 47 1.04 11.09 -7.97
N GLN A 48 0.57 11.74 -6.90
CA GLN A 48 1.07 11.51 -5.56
C GLN A 48 0.62 10.12 -5.07
N LYS A 49 -0.66 9.80 -5.22
CA LYS A 49 -1.19 8.47 -4.89
C LYS A 49 -0.53 7.36 -5.70
N LYS A 50 -0.28 7.62 -6.99
CA LYS A 50 0.43 6.70 -7.88
C LYS A 50 1.86 6.44 -7.44
N ALA A 51 2.59 7.47 -7.01
CA ALA A 51 3.95 7.32 -6.47
C ALA A 51 3.94 6.54 -5.15
N ILE A 52 3.00 6.84 -4.24
CA ILE A 52 2.82 6.14 -2.97
C ILE A 52 2.56 4.64 -3.19
N THR A 53 1.67 4.27 -4.10
CA THR A 53 1.40 2.85 -4.37
C THR A 53 2.52 2.15 -5.10
N ALA A 54 3.24 2.84 -5.99
CA ALA A 54 4.42 2.28 -6.64
C ALA A 54 5.50 1.89 -5.62
N VAL A 55 5.83 2.78 -4.68
CA VAL A 55 6.80 2.51 -3.62
C VAL A 55 6.32 1.38 -2.70
N ALA A 56 5.05 1.43 -2.28
CA ALA A 56 4.47 0.36 -1.46
C ALA A 56 4.55 -1.00 -2.17
N GLN A 57 4.30 -1.03 -3.47
CA GLN A 57 4.37 -2.25 -4.28
C GLN A 57 5.80 -2.80 -4.35
N GLN A 58 6.77 -1.97 -4.67
CA GLN A 58 8.16 -2.39 -4.86
C GLN A 58 8.80 -2.87 -3.57
N LEU A 59 8.50 -2.21 -2.46
CA LEU A 59 9.00 -2.59 -1.14
C LEU A 59 8.35 -3.88 -0.61
N SER A 60 7.12 -4.19 -1.02
CA SER A 60 6.35 -5.34 -0.52
C SER A 60 6.61 -6.64 -1.27
N ARG A 61 7.35 -6.63 -2.38
CA ARG A 61 7.69 -7.87 -3.12
C ARG A 61 8.49 -8.83 -2.22
N ALA A 62 8.42 -10.13 -2.54
CA ALA A 62 9.21 -11.17 -1.85
C ALA A 62 10.72 -10.85 -1.86
N THR A 63 11.19 -10.30 -2.98
CA THR A 63 12.49 -9.62 -3.09
C THR A 63 12.19 -8.14 -3.35
N PRO A 64 12.44 -7.24 -2.39
CA PRO A 64 12.20 -5.82 -2.58
C PRO A 64 12.98 -5.26 -3.78
N THR A 65 12.34 -4.43 -4.59
CA THR A 65 12.94 -3.81 -5.78
C THR A 65 12.89 -2.28 -5.70
N LEU A 66 12.85 -1.73 -4.48
CA LEU A 66 12.81 -0.28 -4.26
C LEU A 66 14.20 0.31 -4.56
N HIS A 67 14.24 1.34 -5.39
CA HIS A 67 15.47 2.04 -5.76
C HIS A 67 15.41 3.53 -5.40
N LYS A 68 16.57 4.20 -5.50
CA LYS A 68 16.70 5.64 -5.24
C LYS A 68 15.71 6.48 -6.08
N GLN A 69 15.50 6.08 -7.33
CA GLN A 69 14.62 6.77 -8.29
C GLN A 69 13.17 6.80 -7.82
N ASP A 70 12.72 5.77 -7.11
CA ASP A 70 11.35 5.70 -6.57
C ASP A 70 11.16 6.67 -5.41
N VAL A 71 12.19 6.86 -4.60
CA VAL A 71 12.22 7.87 -3.53
C VAL A 71 12.28 9.28 -4.11
N GLU A 72 13.08 9.50 -5.15
CA GLU A 72 13.13 10.77 -5.89
C GLU A 72 11.77 11.10 -6.53
N ALA A 73 11.05 10.09 -7.03
CA ALA A 73 9.71 10.26 -7.57
C ALA A 73 8.69 10.72 -6.50
N LEU A 74 8.81 10.26 -5.25
CA LEU A 74 7.98 10.77 -4.14
C LEU A 74 8.28 12.23 -3.84
N ALA A 75 9.55 12.61 -3.76
CA ALA A 75 9.97 13.99 -3.52
C ALA A 75 9.46 14.93 -4.63
N ALA A 76 9.45 14.46 -5.88
CA ALA A 76 8.88 15.20 -7.02
C ALA A 76 7.36 15.43 -6.90
N GLN A 77 6.66 14.69 -6.04
CA GLN A 77 5.24 14.88 -5.72
C GLN A 77 5.02 15.67 -4.42
N ASN A 78 6.03 16.45 -4.02
CA ASN A 78 6.02 17.33 -2.84
C ASN A 78 5.89 16.60 -1.49
N LEU A 79 6.27 15.31 -1.41
CA LEU A 79 6.40 14.65 -0.10
C LEU A 79 7.68 15.14 0.59
N SER A 80 7.57 15.46 1.88
CA SER A 80 8.71 15.76 2.74
C SER A 80 9.56 14.50 3.00
N ALA A 81 10.78 14.70 3.47
CA ALA A 81 11.64 13.57 3.86
C ALA A 81 11.02 12.75 5.00
N GLU A 82 10.37 13.40 5.96
CA GLU A 82 9.65 12.75 7.06
C GLU A 82 8.46 11.92 6.55
N GLU A 83 7.68 12.45 5.61
CA GLU A 83 6.55 11.73 5.01
C GLU A 83 7.02 10.51 4.21
N ILE A 84 8.15 10.63 3.51
CA ILE A 84 8.77 9.50 2.79
C ILE A 84 9.22 8.41 3.77
N VAL A 85 9.88 8.80 4.87
CA VAL A 85 10.31 7.86 5.91
C VAL A 85 9.10 7.17 6.55
N ASP A 86 8.05 7.93 6.88
CA ASP A 86 6.81 7.37 7.44
C ASP A 86 6.14 6.39 6.48
N LEU A 87 6.09 6.72 5.18
CA LEU A 87 5.57 5.82 4.15
C LEU A 87 6.36 4.50 4.10
N ILE A 88 7.69 4.57 4.11
CA ILE A 88 8.56 3.39 4.05
C ILE A 88 8.34 2.52 5.29
N PHE A 89 8.36 3.11 6.49
CA PHE A 89 8.17 2.38 7.73
C PHE A 89 6.76 1.81 7.87
N SER A 90 5.73 2.56 7.50
CA SER A 90 4.35 2.08 7.46
C SER A 90 4.22 0.88 6.51
N THR A 91 4.79 0.97 5.31
CA THR A 91 4.80 -0.12 4.33
C THR A 91 5.52 -1.36 4.87
N ALA A 92 6.71 -1.18 5.46
CA ALA A 92 7.47 -2.28 6.06
C ALA A 92 6.71 -2.95 7.22
N LEU A 93 6.08 -2.14 8.10
CA LEU A 93 5.25 -2.61 9.20
C LEU A 93 4.08 -3.47 8.70
N PHE A 94 3.34 -3.00 7.71
CA PHE A 94 2.24 -3.78 7.13
C PHE A 94 2.74 -5.02 6.39
N GLY A 95 3.91 -4.95 5.76
CA GLY A 95 4.56 -6.13 5.18
C GLY A 95 4.85 -7.21 6.22
N TRP A 96 5.36 -6.83 7.39
CA TRP A 96 5.54 -7.74 8.52
C TRP A 96 4.18 -8.27 9.04
N ALA A 97 3.22 -7.38 9.26
CA ALA A 97 1.89 -7.74 9.78
C ALA A 97 1.16 -8.72 8.85
N ASN A 98 1.25 -8.55 7.52
CA ASN A 98 0.67 -9.49 6.56
C ASN A 98 1.24 -10.91 6.73
N ARG A 99 2.55 -11.04 6.94
CA ARG A 99 3.22 -12.35 7.16
C ARG A 99 2.79 -12.99 8.48
N LEU A 100 2.59 -12.18 9.53
CA LEU A 100 2.02 -12.64 10.79
C LEU A 100 0.59 -13.16 10.57
N MET A 101 -0.26 -12.40 9.89
CA MET A 101 -1.66 -12.80 9.64
C MET A 101 -1.76 -14.09 8.83
N HIS A 102 -0.89 -14.29 7.84
CA HIS A 102 -0.83 -15.56 7.08
C HIS A 102 -0.52 -16.76 7.96
N SER A 103 0.24 -16.56 9.04
CA SER A 103 0.61 -17.64 9.98
C SER A 103 -0.50 -17.92 11.00
N LEU A 104 -1.31 -16.91 11.35
CA LEU A 104 -2.44 -17.05 12.28
C LEU A 104 -3.70 -17.63 11.61
N GLY A 105 -3.82 -17.50 10.29
CA GLY A 105 -4.99 -17.96 9.53
C GLY A 105 -6.17 -16.99 9.60
N GLN A 106 -7.33 -17.46 9.15
CA GLN A 106 -8.56 -16.67 9.15
C GLN A 106 -9.27 -16.79 10.50
N ALA A 107 -9.70 -15.66 11.07
CA ALA A 107 -10.55 -15.67 12.26
C ALA A 107 -11.89 -16.34 11.94
N VAL A 108 -12.31 -17.27 12.81
CA VAL A 108 -13.62 -17.92 12.74
C VAL A 108 -14.54 -17.19 13.71
N GLU A 109 -15.64 -16.65 13.23
CA GLU A 109 -16.67 -16.06 14.10
C GLU A 109 -17.47 -17.20 14.76
N ASN A 110 -17.67 -17.09 16.08
CA ASN A 110 -18.52 -17.99 16.88
C ASN A 110 -19.95 -17.45 16.92
#